data_AF-A0A3D5E1E1-F1
#
_entry.id   AF-A0A3D5E1E1-F1
#
_cell.length_a   1.000
_cell.length_b   1.000
_cell.length_c   1.000
_cell.angle_alpha   90.00
_cell.angle_beta   90.00
_cell.angle_gamma   90.00
#
_symmetry.space_group_name_H-M   'P 1'
#
loop_
_entity.id
_entity.type
_entity.pdbx_description
1 polymer ?
#
loop_
_entity_poly.entity_id
_entity_poly.type
_entity_poly.pdbx_seq_one_letter_code
_entity_poly.pdbx_strand_id
1 'polypeptide(L)'
;MGEGRVAALRRTWSATVCFMPLPERGEPGQSSSEKLPWAVIYYAAPDGTAPALEFLDGCPGKIDAEFTAVLDAVVAAPPPRSSGGGKWEAMHGAMGGWYEIRLTGPGREQFRLFCLLENGTPGELARRGLQRPAIAVITGMRKPWRTVFSERDYQRVRDLGDDHRRLYPRRIAT
;
A
#
# COMPACT_ATOMS: atom_id res chain seq x y z
N MET A 1 -79.70 -45.71 22.23
CA MET A 1 -78.75 -44.62 21.87
C MET A 1 -78.06 -45.06 20.60
N GLY A 2 -78.62 -44.77 19.42
CA GLY A 2 -78.55 -43.45 18.78
C GLY A 2 -77.42 -43.52 17.75
N GLU A 3 -77.59 -44.30 16.69
CA GLU A 3 -78.03 -43.84 15.35
C GLU A 3 -76.85 -43.28 14.54
N GLY A 4 -76.23 -44.16 13.75
CA GLY A 4 -75.20 -43.82 12.77
C GLY A 4 -75.77 -43.84 11.37
N ARG A 5 -75.77 -42.68 10.69
CA ARG A 5 -75.96 -42.59 9.24
C ARG A 5 -74.99 -41.58 8.62
N VAL A 6 -74.21 -42.11 7.67
CA VAL A 6 -73.94 -41.64 6.30
C VAL A 6 -73.34 -40.23 6.12
N ALA A 7 -72.14 -40.15 5.53
CA ALA A 7 -71.94 -39.59 4.18
C ALA A 7 -70.46 -39.59 3.78
N ALA A 8 -70.19 -40.12 2.59
CA ALA A 8 -68.95 -39.91 1.86
C ALA A 8 -68.87 -38.47 1.32
N LEU A 9 -67.67 -37.91 1.20
CA LEU A 9 -67.13 -37.43 -0.09
C LEU A 9 -65.67 -36.92 0.04
N ARG A 10 -64.78 -37.57 -0.73
CA ARG A 10 -63.68 -37.04 -1.55
C ARG A 10 -62.67 -36.05 -0.95
N ARG A 11 -61.39 -36.43 -1.07
CA ARG A 11 -60.22 -35.68 -1.63
C ARG A 11 -58.93 -36.38 -1.17
N THR A 12 -57.80 -36.49 -1.85
CA THR A 12 -57.34 -36.32 -3.24
C THR A 12 -55.85 -36.74 -3.24
N TRP A 13 -55.45 -37.52 -4.25
CA TRP A 13 -54.17 -37.47 -4.99
C TRP A 13 -52.83 -37.89 -4.35
N SER A 14 -52.15 -38.72 -5.14
CA SER A 14 -50.82 -39.29 -4.97
C SER A 14 -49.80 -38.47 -5.78
N ALA A 15 -48.59 -38.26 -5.25
CA ALA A 15 -47.39 -38.07 -6.04
C ALA A 15 -46.13 -38.30 -5.19
N THR A 16 -45.34 -39.28 -5.62
CA THR A 16 -43.97 -39.59 -5.24
C THR A 16 -43.03 -38.38 -5.40
N VAL A 17 -42.22 -38.08 -4.38
CA VAL A 17 -40.99 -37.29 -4.52
C VAL A 17 -39.89 -37.93 -3.68
N CYS A 18 -38.81 -38.35 -4.34
CA CYS A 18 -37.55 -38.78 -3.73
C CYS A 18 -36.92 -37.64 -2.93
N PHE A 19 -36.61 -37.89 -1.65
CA PHE A 19 -35.86 -36.97 -0.80
C PHE A 19 -34.37 -37.33 -0.90
N MET A 20 -33.61 -36.55 -1.67
CA MET A 20 -32.15 -36.63 -1.74
C MET A 20 -31.57 -35.59 -0.77
N PRO A 21 -30.68 -35.95 0.18
CA PRO A 21 -30.00 -34.95 0.98
C PRO A 21 -28.97 -34.21 0.11
N LEU A 22 -29.16 -32.90 -0.08
CA LEU A 22 -28.15 -32.04 -0.68
C LEU A 22 -26.97 -31.88 0.29
N PRO A 23 -25.72 -31.96 -0.18
CA PRO A 23 -24.56 -31.66 0.65
C PRO A 23 -24.55 -30.16 1.02
N GLU A 24 -24.20 -29.87 2.27
CA GLU A 24 -23.90 -28.52 2.73
C GLU A 24 -22.82 -27.92 1.82
N ARG A 25 -23.25 -27.04 0.91
CA ARG A 25 -22.33 -26.27 0.09
C ARG A 25 -21.65 -25.27 1.01
N GLY A 26 -20.35 -25.48 1.16
CA GLY A 26 -19.46 -24.76 2.04
C GLY A 26 -19.62 -23.25 1.99
N GLU A 27 -19.37 -22.67 3.15
CA GLU A 27 -19.23 -21.24 3.35
C GLU A 27 -18.30 -20.66 2.26
N PRO A 28 -18.68 -19.56 1.59
CA PRO A 28 -17.75 -18.86 0.73
C PRO A 28 -16.59 -18.39 1.60
N GLY A 29 -15.40 -18.98 1.36
CA GLY A 29 -14.18 -18.64 2.05
C GLY A 29 -13.98 -17.14 2.06
N GLN A 30 -14.04 -16.56 3.26
CA GLN A 30 -13.53 -15.22 3.53
C GLN A 30 -12.00 -15.27 3.41
N SER A 31 -11.49 -15.27 2.18
CA SER A 31 -10.08 -15.00 1.88
C SER A 31 -9.94 -13.73 1.07
N SER A 32 -10.73 -12.72 1.43
CA SER A 32 -10.30 -11.34 1.26
C SER A 32 -9.67 -10.98 2.59
N SER A 33 -8.36 -11.21 2.74
CA SER A 33 -7.59 -10.41 3.69
C SER A 33 -8.07 -8.98 3.48
N GLU A 34 -8.71 -8.38 4.50
CA GLU A 34 -8.91 -6.94 4.54
C GLU A 34 -7.50 -6.37 4.39
N LYS A 35 -7.11 -6.05 3.15
CA LYS A 35 -5.78 -5.58 2.85
C LYS A 35 -5.72 -4.21 3.48
N LEU A 36 -5.17 -4.16 4.69
CA LEU A 36 -4.85 -2.91 5.34
C LEU A 36 -4.14 -2.03 4.30
N PRO A 37 -4.56 -0.77 4.15
CA PRO A 37 -3.89 0.14 3.24
C PRO A 37 -2.41 0.18 3.62
N TRP A 38 -1.55 0.35 2.62
CA TRP A 38 -0.11 0.43 2.85
C TRP A 38 0.18 1.54 3.87
N ALA A 39 1.20 1.37 4.70
CA ALA A 39 1.65 2.44 5.57
C ALA A 39 2.61 3.39 4.84
N VAL A 40 2.78 4.62 5.33
CA VAL A 40 3.97 5.44 5.04
C VAL A 40 4.89 5.32 6.24
N ILE A 41 6.16 5.06 6.01
CA ILE A 41 7.21 5.07 7.04
C ILE A 41 8.36 5.96 6.57
N TYR A 42 9.01 6.64 7.50
CA TYR A 42 10.18 7.46 7.20
C TYR A 42 11.44 6.75 7.68
N TYR A 43 12.47 6.72 6.85
CA TYR A 43 13.77 6.19 7.26
C TYR A 43 14.38 7.06 8.36
N ALA A 44 14.87 6.42 9.42
CA ALA A 44 15.67 7.04 10.47
C ALA A 44 17.15 6.64 10.31
N ALA A 45 18.01 7.64 10.19
CA ALA A 45 19.46 7.49 10.09
C ALA A 45 20.10 7.10 11.44
N PRO A 46 21.35 6.59 11.44
CA PRO A 46 22.01 6.13 12.67
C PRO A 46 22.19 7.22 13.72
N ASP A 47 22.28 8.48 13.28
CA ASP A 47 22.41 9.67 14.12
C ASP A 47 21.05 10.18 14.66
N GLY A 48 19.96 9.47 14.38
CA GLY A 48 18.61 9.83 14.79
C GLY A 48 17.92 10.85 13.88
N THR A 49 18.59 11.32 12.82
CA THR A 49 17.95 12.21 11.83
C THR A 49 17.01 11.43 10.91
N ALA A 50 16.06 12.13 10.30
CA ALA A 50 15.16 11.56 9.30
C ALA A 50 15.24 12.41 8.02
N PRO A 51 16.15 12.08 7.07
CA PRO A 51 16.45 12.93 5.92
C PRO A 51 15.24 13.33 5.08
N ALA A 52 14.24 12.44 4.99
CA ALA A 52 12.99 12.74 4.32
C ALA A 52 12.14 13.79 5.07
N LEU A 53 12.02 13.67 6.39
CA LEU A 53 11.26 14.63 7.21
C LEU A 53 11.95 16.00 7.20
N GLU A 54 13.26 16.05 7.40
CA GLU A 54 14.03 17.30 7.32
C GLU A 54 13.88 18.00 5.95
N PHE A 55 13.83 17.21 4.88
CA PHE A 55 13.59 17.74 3.54
C PHE A 55 12.18 18.31 3.39
N LEU A 56 11.15 17.59 3.87
CA LEU A 56 9.76 18.01 3.80
C LEU A 56 9.53 19.28 4.64
N ASP A 57 10.09 19.35 5.85
CA ASP A 57 10.05 20.54 6.70
C ASP A 57 10.74 21.75 6.04
N GLY A 58 11.77 21.51 5.23
CA GLY A 58 12.45 22.54 4.45
C GLY A 58 11.75 22.95 3.16
N CYS A 59 10.66 22.28 2.76
CA CYS A 59 9.92 22.60 1.54
C CYS A 59 8.93 23.76 1.74
N PRO A 60 8.59 24.52 0.68
CA PRO A 60 7.44 25.41 0.73
C PRO A 60 6.18 24.62 1.12
N GLY A 61 5.33 25.15 2.01
CA GLY A 61 4.18 24.40 2.54
C GLY A 61 3.23 23.81 1.49
N LYS A 62 3.12 24.44 0.31
CA LYS A 62 2.36 23.87 -0.82
C LYS A 62 2.99 22.57 -1.37
N ILE A 63 4.32 22.50 -1.43
CA ILE A 63 5.07 21.35 -1.93
C ILE A 63 5.02 20.20 -0.93
N ASP A 64 5.16 20.49 0.36
CA ASP A 64 4.99 19.50 1.42
C ASP A 64 3.58 18.88 1.41
N ALA A 65 2.53 19.72 1.40
CA ALA A 65 1.15 19.26 1.29
C ALA A 65 0.90 18.42 0.02
N GLU A 66 1.54 18.77 -1.09
CA GLU A 66 1.41 18.03 -2.34
C GLU A 66 2.15 16.69 -2.31
N PHE A 67 3.31 16.59 -1.64
CA PHE A 67 3.98 15.30 -1.41
C PHE A 67 3.10 14.39 -0.55
N THR A 68 2.55 14.93 0.54
CA THR A 68 1.63 14.21 1.44
C THR A 68 0.43 13.68 0.65
N ALA A 69 -0.21 14.52 -0.16
CA ALA A 69 -1.35 14.11 -0.98
C ALA A 69 -1.00 13.00 -1.99
N VAL A 70 0.21 13.02 -2.57
CA VAL A 70 0.65 11.93 -3.46
C VAL A 70 0.90 10.65 -2.68
N LEU A 71 1.54 10.72 -1.51
CA LEU A 71 1.76 9.55 -0.65
C LEU A 71 0.43 8.92 -0.23
N ASP A 72 -0.56 9.72 0.20
CA ASP A 72 -1.91 9.25 0.54
C ASP A 72 -2.61 8.56 -0.64
N ALA A 73 -2.48 9.13 -1.84
CA ALA A 73 -3.05 8.53 -3.04
C ALA A 73 -2.39 7.17 -3.36
N VAL A 74 -1.07 7.04 -3.18
CA VAL A 74 -0.35 5.77 -3.39
C VAL A 74 -0.70 4.77 -2.30
N VAL A 75 -0.88 5.20 -1.04
CA VAL A 75 -1.36 4.34 0.05
C VAL A 75 -2.76 3.78 -0.23
N ALA A 76 -3.67 4.62 -0.73
CA ALA A 76 -5.03 4.23 -1.06
C ALA A 76 -5.11 3.28 -2.28
N ALA A 77 -4.18 3.42 -3.22
CA ALA A 77 -4.11 2.60 -4.43
C ALA A 77 -2.68 2.10 -4.67
N PRO A 78 -2.19 1.12 -3.89
CA PRO A 78 -0.79 0.75 -3.91
C PRO A 78 -0.34 0.17 -5.27
N PRO A 79 0.94 0.38 -5.66
CA PRO A 79 1.47 -0.13 -6.93
C PRO A 79 1.26 -1.65 -7.04
N PRO A 80 0.84 -2.16 -8.21
CA PRO A 80 0.95 -1.56 -9.55
C PRO A 80 -0.30 -0.79 -10.04
N ARG A 81 -1.33 -0.60 -9.21
CA ARG A 81 -2.65 -0.11 -9.69
C ARG A 81 -2.77 1.40 -9.87
N SER A 82 -1.81 2.20 -9.37
CA SER A 82 -1.84 3.65 -9.55
C SER A 82 -0.45 4.22 -9.85
N SER A 83 -0.44 5.25 -10.69
CA SER A 83 0.75 6.07 -11.01
C SER A 83 0.82 7.33 -10.14
N GLY A 84 0.15 7.34 -8.97
CA GLY A 84 0.09 8.52 -8.07
C GLY A 84 -0.26 9.82 -8.80
N GLY A 85 -1.28 9.81 -9.67
CA GLY A 85 -1.69 10.98 -10.46
C GLY A 85 -0.67 11.47 -11.49
N GLY A 86 0.25 10.60 -11.94
CA GLY A 86 1.33 10.94 -12.88
C GLY A 86 2.55 11.60 -12.22
N LYS A 87 2.55 11.70 -10.88
CA LYS A 87 3.67 12.27 -10.11
C LYS A 87 4.55 11.19 -9.49
N TRP A 88 4.06 9.97 -9.36
CA TRP A 88 4.78 8.82 -8.83
C TRP A 88 5.34 7.98 -9.98
N GLU A 89 6.64 7.76 -9.98
CA GLU A 89 7.35 7.09 -11.07
C GLU A 89 8.23 5.96 -10.53
N ALA A 90 8.19 4.80 -11.19
CA ALA A 90 9.16 3.74 -10.95
C ALA A 90 10.48 4.11 -11.63
N MET A 91 11.58 4.04 -10.89
CA MET A 91 12.91 4.32 -11.43
C MET A 91 13.48 3.07 -12.12
N HIS A 92 14.45 3.30 -13.01
CA HIS A 92 15.05 2.26 -13.85
C HIS A 92 16.59 2.30 -13.75
N GLY A 93 17.26 1.31 -14.36
CA GLY A 93 18.72 1.22 -14.39
C GLY A 93 19.31 1.04 -13.00
N ALA A 94 20.35 1.81 -12.65
CA ALA A 94 21.03 1.76 -11.36
C ALA A 94 20.12 2.14 -10.16
N MET A 95 18.99 2.79 -10.43
CA MET A 95 17.96 3.10 -9.43
C MET A 95 16.77 2.11 -9.52
N GLY A 96 16.95 0.94 -10.14
CA GLY A 96 15.92 -0.09 -10.21
C GLY A 96 15.38 -0.48 -8.84
N GLY A 97 14.06 -0.56 -8.71
CA GLY A 97 13.38 -0.85 -7.44
C GLY A 97 13.24 0.36 -6.50
N TRP A 98 13.68 1.54 -6.94
CA TRP A 98 13.31 2.82 -6.34
C TRP A 98 12.09 3.41 -7.02
N TYR A 99 11.41 4.27 -6.28
CA TYR A 99 10.32 5.09 -6.76
C TYR A 99 10.59 6.54 -6.41
N GLU A 100 10.07 7.45 -7.22
CA GLU A 100 10.16 8.87 -6.92
C GLU A 100 8.83 9.58 -7.09
N ILE A 101 8.56 10.54 -6.21
CA ILE A 101 7.53 11.56 -6.43
C ILE A 101 8.20 12.77 -7.07
N ARG A 102 7.62 13.26 -8.18
CA ARG A 102 8.13 14.39 -8.96
C ARG A 102 7.20 15.59 -8.83
N LEU A 103 7.64 16.63 -8.13
CA LEU A 103 6.93 17.91 -8.04
C LEU A 103 7.72 19.04 -8.69
N THR A 104 7.01 20.11 -9.05
CA THR A 104 7.58 21.35 -9.57
C THR A 104 7.08 22.50 -8.71
N GLY A 105 8.01 23.20 -8.06
CA GLY A 105 7.71 24.29 -7.16
C GLY A 105 7.88 25.68 -7.78
N PRO A 106 7.82 26.73 -6.94
CA PRO A 106 8.04 28.12 -7.36
C PRO A 106 9.36 28.27 -8.13
N GLY A 107 9.38 29.14 -9.13
CA GLY A 107 10.58 29.31 -9.98
C GLY A 107 10.93 28.09 -10.84
N ARG A 108 10.02 27.11 -10.98
CA ARG A 108 10.24 25.84 -11.69
C ARG A 108 11.33 24.97 -11.07
N GLU A 109 11.62 25.18 -9.79
CA GLU A 109 12.50 24.29 -9.04
C GLU A 109 11.88 22.88 -8.99
N GLN A 110 12.69 21.86 -9.27
CA GLN A 110 12.23 20.49 -9.36
C GLN A 110 12.50 19.79 -8.04
N PHE A 111 11.44 19.28 -7.40
CA PHE A 111 11.53 18.53 -6.15
C PHE A 111 11.35 17.04 -6.46
N ARG A 112 12.15 16.20 -5.80
CA ARG A 112 12.08 14.74 -5.86
C ARG A 112 12.05 14.17 -4.46
N LEU A 113 11.13 13.25 -4.20
CA LEU A 113 11.10 12.46 -2.98
C LEU A 113 11.33 11.00 -3.36
N PHE A 114 12.35 10.39 -2.79
CA PHE A 114 12.79 9.03 -3.14
C PHE A 114 12.27 8.03 -2.12
N CYS A 115 11.62 6.99 -2.65
CA CYS A 115 10.90 6.00 -1.87
C CYS A 115 11.31 4.59 -2.27
N LEU A 116 11.16 3.67 -1.32
CA LEU A 116 11.24 2.23 -1.50
C LEU A 116 9.89 1.60 -1.15
N LEU A 117 9.59 0.45 -1.75
CA LEU A 117 8.43 -0.34 -1.37
C LEU A 117 8.85 -1.48 -0.47
N GLU A 118 8.38 -1.44 0.77
CA GLU A 118 8.50 -2.52 1.73
C GLU A 118 7.30 -3.44 1.60
N ASN A 119 7.43 -4.45 0.73
CA ASN A 119 6.44 -5.49 0.52
C ASN A 119 7.03 -6.87 0.84
N GLY A 120 6.17 -7.81 1.18
CA GLY A 120 6.57 -9.18 1.52
C GLY A 120 5.43 -9.97 2.16
N THR A 121 5.73 -11.21 2.49
CA THR A 121 4.86 -12.05 3.32
C THR A 121 4.72 -11.48 4.73
N PRO A 122 3.67 -11.84 5.49
CA PRO A 122 3.51 -11.37 6.88
C PRO A 122 4.73 -11.64 7.76
N GLY A 123 5.40 -12.79 7.59
CA GLY A 123 6.62 -13.12 8.35
C GLY A 123 7.82 -12.23 7.99
N GLU A 124 8.00 -11.91 6.70
CA GLU A 124 9.05 -10.99 6.27
C GLU A 124 8.82 -9.57 6.76
N LEU A 125 7.56 -9.10 6.69
CA LEU A 125 7.17 -7.78 7.21
C LEU A 125 7.38 -7.72 8.72
N ALA A 126 6.92 -8.72 9.48
CA ALA A 126 7.12 -8.79 10.92
C ALA A 126 8.61 -8.78 11.30
N ARG A 127 9.45 -9.52 10.56
CA ARG A 127 10.92 -9.50 10.75
C ARG A 127 11.53 -8.12 10.49
N ARG A 128 10.97 -7.37 9.54
CA ARG A 128 11.35 -5.97 9.25
C ARG A 128 10.77 -4.98 10.26
N GLY A 129 9.95 -5.42 11.22
CA GLY A 129 9.26 -4.54 12.18
C GLY A 129 8.03 -3.84 11.60
N LEU A 130 7.47 -4.37 10.51
CA LEU A 130 6.31 -3.82 9.81
C LEU A 130 5.10 -4.72 10.00
N GLN A 131 3.95 -4.11 10.30
CA GLN A 131 2.69 -4.84 10.47
C GLN A 131 1.97 -5.08 9.13
N ARG A 132 2.32 -4.30 8.11
CA ARG A 132 1.70 -4.29 6.77
C ARG A 132 2.71 -3.77 5.75
N PRO A 133 2.48 -3.95 4.44
CA PRO A 133 3.31 -3.33 3.42
C PRO A 133 3.39 -1.82 3.61
N ALA A 134 4.54 -1.23 3.30
CA ALA A 134 4.78 0.19 3.54
C ALA A 134 5.54 0.85 2.38
N ILE A 135 5.30 2.15 2.21
CA ILE A 135 6.12 3.05 1.41
C ILE A 135 7.17 3.62 2.36
N ALA A 136 8.43 3.21 2.16
CA ALA A 136 9.55 3.75 2.92
C ALA A 136 10.08 5.01 2.22
N VAL A 137 9.83 6.17 2.81
CA VAL A 137 10.34 7.46 2.34
C VAL A 137 11.75 7.64 2.88
N ILE A 138 12.74 7.70 1.98
CA ILE A 138 14.16 7.65 2.37
C ILE A 138 14.75 9.05 2.49
N THR A 139 14.61 9.86 1.45
CA THR A 139 15.14 11.23 1.41
C THR A 139 14.47 12.02 0.29
N GLY A 140 14.55 13.34 0.36
CA GLY A 140 14.24 14.21 -0.78
C GLY A 140 15.45 14.94 -1.31
N MET A 141 15.34 15.44 -2.55
CA MET A 141 16.30 16.34 -3.17
C MET A 141 15.57 17.36 -4.03
N ARG A 142 16.20 18.51 -4.25
CA ARG A 142 15.70 19.53 -5.18
C ARG A 142 16.81 20.02 -6.10
N LYS A 143 16.42 20.50 -7.26
CA LYS A 143 17.36 21.05 -8.25
C LYS A 143 16.74 22.18 -9.06
N PRO A 144 17.55 23.13 -9.55
CA PRO A 144 17.09 24.15 -10.49
C PRO A 144 16.51 23.54 -11.77
N TRP A 145 15.63 24.29 -12.43
CA TRP A 145 15.07 23.88 -13.71
C TRP A 145 16.18 23.62 -14.75
N ARG A 146 16.00 22.59 -15.59
CA ARG A 146 16.94 22.15 -16.65
C ARG A 146 18.31 21.67 -16.17
N THR A 147 18.45 21.33 -14.90
CA THR A 147 19.65 20.64 -14.38
C THR A 147 19.37 19.16 -14.12
N VAL A 148 20.43 18.38 -13.93
CA VAL A 148 20.36 16.95 -13.57
C VAL A 148 21.02 16.72 -12.22
N PHE A 149 20.57 15.70 -11.50
CA PHE A 149 21.32 15.21 -10.35
C PHE A 149 22.56 14.48 -10.85
N SER A 150 23.65 14.59 -10.10
CA SER A 150 24.87 13.86 -10.40
C SER A 150 24.76 12.40 -9.96
N GLU A 151 25.62 11.53 -10.50
CA GLU A 151 25.71 10.14 -10.01
C GLU A 151 26.07 10.07 -8.52
N ARG A 152 26.80 11.07 -8.00
CA ARG A 152 27.12 11.15 -6.56
C ARG A 152 25.86 11.38 -5.72
N ASP A 153 24.93 12.20 -6.21
CA ASP A 153 23.65 12.44 -5.54
C ASP A 153 22.83 11.14 -5.50
N TYR A 154 22.74 10.44 -6.63
CA TYR A 154 22.08 9.13 -6.67
C TYR A 154 22.79 8.08 -5.82
N GLN A 155 24.13 8.10 -5.74
CA GLN A 155 24.87 7.22 -4.85
C GLN A 155 24.49 7.47 -3.39
N ARG A 156 24.38 8.73 -2.96
CA ARG A 156 23.92 9.06 -1.61
C ARG A 156 22.52 8.53 -1.33
N VAL A 157 21.59 8.64 -2.28
CA VAL A 157 20.24 8.06 -2.14
C VAL A 157 20.33 6.54 -1.96
N ARG A 158 21.15 5.87 -2.78
CA ARG A 158 21.36 4.41 -2.67
C ARG A 158 21.94 4.01 -1.32
N ASP A 159 22.95 4.73 -0.84
CA ASP A 159 23.60 4.44 0.45
C ASP A 159 22.59 4.51 1.62
N LEU A 160 21.69 5.51 1.62
CA LEU A 160 20.63 5.62 2.62
C LEU A 160 19.60 4.49 2.51
N GLY A 161 19.22 4.10 1.29
CA GLY A 161 18.30 2.99 1.09
C GLY A 161 18.90 1.63 1.44
N ASP A 162 20.20 1.45 1.21
CA ASP A 162 20.93 0.24 1.58
C ASP A 162 21.08 0.14 3.10
N ASP A 163 21.33 1.25 3.79
CA ASP A 163 21.30 1.30 5.25
C ASP A 163 19.91 0.91 5.80
N HIS A 164 18.84 1.50 5.25
CA HIS A 164 17.47 1.13 5.60
C HIS A 164 17.23 -0.39 5.43
N ARG A 165 17.60 -0.94 4.27
CA ARG A 165 17.33 -2.34 3.91
C ARG A 165 18.18 -3.36 4.68
N ARG A 166 19.33 -2.97 5.22
CA ARG A 166 20.24 -3.87 5.94
C ARG A 166 19.72 -4.26 7.32
N LEU A 167 18.85 -3.45 7.92
CA LEU A 167 18.48 -3.60 9.32
C LEU A 167 17.16 -4.32 9.54
N TYR A 168 17.15 -5.16 10.58
CA TYR A 168 15.98 -5.89 11.06
C TYR A 168 15.90 -5.73 12.58
N PRO A 169 14.90 -4.99 13.12
CA PRO A 169 13.86 -4.25 12.40
C PRO A 169 14.40 -3.03 11.62
N ARG A 170 13.59 -2.47 10.72
CA ARG A 170 13.90 -1.20 10.05
C ARG A 170 14.01 -0.09 11.10
N ARG A 171 14.98 0.81 10.92
CA ARG A 171 15.00 2.10 11.63
C ARG A 171 13.98 3.02 10.99
N ILE A 172 12.93 3.34 11.73
CA ILE A 172 11.81 4.18 11.27
C ILE A 172 11.62 5.39 12.18
N ALA A 173 11.30 6.53 11.60
CA ALA A 173 10.87 7.75 12.29
C ALA A 173 9.35 7.90 12.16
N THR A 174 8.73 8.55 13.15
CA THR A 174 7.30 8.91 13.18
C THR A 174 7.16 10.43 13.25
#